data_AF-A0A0R0GF95-F1
#
_entry.id   AF-A0A0R0GF95-F1
#
_cell.length_a   1.000
_cell.length_b   1.000
_cell.length_c   1.000
_cell.angle_alpha   90.00
_cell.angle_beta   90.00
_cell.angle_gamma   90.00
#
_symmetry.space_group_name_H-M   'P 1'
#
loop_
_entity.id
_entity.type
_entity.pdbx_description
1 polymer ?
#
loop_
_entity_poly.entity_id
_entity_poly.type
_entity_poly.pdbx_seq_one_letter_code
_entity_poly.pdbx_strand_id
1 'polypeptide(L)'
;MCSIIAAVSLCQGHNISGKDLRVHCSLNINTETGRLSARRPNLQNQPALEKDRYKIRQAFIAAPKNSLIVADYGQLELRILAHLADCKSMLEAFEAGGDFHSRTAMNMYPHIREALEKKEVLLEWHPQPGEDKPPVPLLKDAFASERRKAKMLNFSIAYEKTPVGHGKIYLKAAKNYLEKKTNETYAEFLCLLQNRRKKHRHTTTVNKTVFQVILPFTTAAITS
;
A
#
# COMPACT_ATOMS: atom_id res chain seq x y z
N MET A 1 23.59 -25.57 16.59
CA MET A 1 24.06 -24.68 15.50
C MET A 1 22.99 -24.62 14.41
N CYS A 2 21.97 -23.76 14.57
CA CYS A 2 20.78 -23.73 13.70
C CYS A 2 20.95 -22.82 12.47
N SER A 3 21.27 -23.45 11.34
CA SER A 3 20.66 -23.39 9.98
C SER A 3 19.99 -22.13 9.38
N ILE A 4 20.23 -20.90 9.84
CA ILE A 4 19.67 -19.69 9.16
C ILE A 4 20.31 -19.45 7.77
N ILE A 5 21.44 -20.09 7.46
CA ILE A 5 22.24 -19.83 6.25
C ILE A 5 21.49 -20.24 4.95
N ALA A 6 20.65 -21.27 4.96
CA ALA A 6 20.15 -21.85 3.71
C ALA A 6 19.14 -20.98 2.94
N ALA A 7 18.23 -20.28 3.64
CA ALA A 7 17.13 -19.58 2.98
C ALA A 7 17.56 -18.28 2.25
N VAL A 8 18.56 -17.58 2.77
CA VAL A 8 19.07 -16.33 2.17
C VAL A 8 20.14 -16.60 1.12
N SER A 9 20.81 -17.76 1.18
CA SER A 9 21.93 -18.11 0.29
C SER A 9 21.54 -18.29 -1.18
N LEU A 10 20.27 -18.55 -1.49
CA LEU A 10 19.81 -18.82 -2.87
C LEU A 10 19.86 -17.59 -3.79
N CYS A 11 20.07 -16.36 -3.29
CA CYS A 11 20.04 -15.16 -4.15
C CYS A 11 21.18 -14.14 -3.93
N GLN A 12 22.09 -14.31 -2.97
CA GLN A 12 23.00 -13.21 -2.56
C GLN A 12 24.47 -13.60 -2.27
N GLY A 13 24.96 -14.75 -2.75
CA GLY A 13 26.38 -15.14 -2.67
C GLY A 13 26.84 -15.73 -1.33
N HIS A 14 28.07 -16.23 -1.27
CA HIS A 14 28.55 -17.16 -0.24
C HIS A 14 28.96 -16.53 1.12
N ASN A 15 28.80 -15.22 1.33
CA ASN A 15 29.26 -14.52 2.55
C ASN A 15 28.15 -13.62 3.14
N ILE A 16 27.06 -14.23 3.60
CA ILE A 16 25.89 -13.49 4.14
C ILE A 16 25.87 -13.51 5.68
N SER A 17 26.41 -14.56 6.31
CA SER A 17 26.46 -14.66 7.77
C SER A 17 27.66 -13.93 8.34
N GLY A 18 27.43 -13.04 9.30
CA GLY A 18 28.46 -12.50 10.17
C GLY A 18 29.06 -13.58 11.08
N LYS A 19 30.16 -13.22 11.76
CA LYS A 19 30.85 -14.11 12.73
C LYS A 19 29.94 -14.61 13.86
N ASP A 20 28.84 -13.90 14.12
CA ASP A 20 27.84 -14.17 15.14
C ASP A 20 26.66 -15.03 14.63
N LEU A 21 26.77 -15.61 13.43
CA LEU A 21 25.71 -16.37 12.75
C LEU A 21 24.44 -15.56 12.47
N ARG A 22 24.55 -14.22 12.44
CA ARG A 22 23.46 -13.32 12.05
C ARG A 22 23.68 -12.79 10.64
N VAL A 23 22.58 -12.37 10.01
CA VAL A 23 22.63 -11.69 8.72
C VAL A 23 22.73 -10.18 8.98
N HIS A 24 23.82 -9.56 8.54
CA HIS A 24 24.04 -8.13 8.67
C HIS A 24 23.87 -7.44 7.31
N CYS A 25 22.84 -6.62 7.16
CA CYS A 25 22.57 -5.86 5.95
C CYS A 25 23.19 -4.47 6.03
N SER A 26 23.70 -3.97 4.91
CA SER A 26 24.10 -2.56 4.77
C SER A 26 22.92 -1.71 4.33
N LEU A 27 22.59 -0.67 5.12
CA LEU A 27 21.59 0.33 4.76
C LEU A 27 22.25 1.50 4.01
N ASN A 28 21.61 1.96 2.94
CA ASN A 28 22.00 3.14 2.19
C ASN A 28 20.87 4.18 2.24
N ILE A 29 21.24 5.39 2.65
CA ILE A 29 20.35 6.54 2.86
C ILE A 29 20.25 7.46 1.63
N ASN A 30 21.18 7.34 0.67
CA ASN A 30 21.28 8.22 -0.50
C ASN A 30 20.44 7.71 -1.67
N THR A 31 19.12 7.59 -1.48
CA THR A 31 18.21 7.28 -2.59
C THR A 31 17.47 8.53 -3.04
N GLU A 32 17.16 8.62 -4.35
CA GLU A 32 16.45 9.76 -4.94
C GLU A 32 15.05 9.97 -4.33
N THR A 33 14.43 8.89 -3.86
CA THR A 33 13.12 8.91 -3.20
C THR A 33 13.21 9.09 -1.69
N GLY A 34 14.40 9.29 -1.11
CA GLY A 34 14.59 9.34 0.34
C GLY A 34 14.27 8.04 1.10
N ARG A 35 13.81 6.98 0.44
CA ARG A 35 13.66 5.65 1.05
C ARG A 35 15.02 5.08 1.41
N LEU A 36 15.10 4.33 2.51
CA LEU A 36 16.29 3.51 2.76
C LEU A 36 16.39 2.44 1.67
N SER A 37 17.60 2.06 1.27
CA SER A 37 17.86 0.87 0.44
C SER A 37 18.75 -0.11 1.20
N ALA A 38 18.45 -1.42 1.11
CA ALA A 38 19.19 -2.48 1.79
C ALA A 38 20.01 -3.27 0.77
N ARG A 39 21.29 -3.53 1.08
CA ARG A 39 22.18 -4.34 0.24
C ARG A 39 23.06 -5.28 1.06
N ARG A 40 23.46 -6.39 0.43
CA ARG A 40 24.35 -7.41 1.01
C ARG A 40 23.88 -7.92 2.39
N PRO A 41 22.74 -8.60 2.49
CA PRO A 41 21.75 -8.89 1.44
C PRO A 41 20.67 -7.80 1.35
N ASN A 42 19.91 -7.79 0.25
CA ASN A 42 18.72 -6.95 0.17
C ASN A 42 17.56 -7.53 1.00
N LEU A 43 17.31 -6.93 2.17
CA LEU A 43 16.23 -7.32 3.08
C LEU A 43 14.87 -6.68 2.75
N GLN A 44 14.78 -5.80 1.76
CA GLN A 44 13.53 -5.11 1.42
C GLN A 44 12.65 -5.92 0.46
N ASN A 45 13.25 -6.68 -0.45
CA ASN A 45 12.54 -7.39 -1.52
C ASN A 45 12.07 -8.81 -1.12
N GLN A 46 11.80 -9.04 0.17
CA GLN A 46 11.33 -10.34 0.62
C GLN A 46 9.90 -10.60 0.12
N PRO A 47 9.61 -11.81 -0.41
CA PRO A 47 8.31 -12.12 -0.98
C PRO A 47 7.17 -11.80 -0.01
N ALA A 48 6.06 -11.29 -0.55
CA ALA A 48 4.85 -11.11 0.24
C ALA A 48 4.38 -12.46 0.79
N LEU A 49 3.75 -12.49 1.96
CA LEU A 49 3.30 -13.73 2.64
C LEU A 49 2.58 -14.70 1.69
N GLU A 50 1.65 -14.19 0.88
CA GLU A 50 0.87 -14.99 -0.08
C GLU A 50 1.71 -15.64 -1.18
N LYS A 51 2.91 -15.09 -1.45
CA LYS A 51 3.84 -15.53 -2.50
C LYS A 51 5.13 -16.13 -1.92
N ASP A 52 5.26 -16.23 -0.60
CA ASP A 52 6.46 -16.71 0.08
C ASP A 52 6.52 -18.23 0.07
N ARG A 53 6.74 -18.80 -1.14
CA ARG A 53 6.79 -20.25 -1.38
C ARG A 53 7.77 -20.97 -0.45
N TYR A 54 8.91 -20.34 -0.20
CA TYR A 54 9.98 -20.92 0.62
C TYR A 54 9.91 -20.52 2.09
N LYS A 55 8.85 -19.80 2.49
CA LYS A 55 8.67 -19.29 3.85
C LYS A 55 9.92 -18.56 4.34
N ILE A 56 10.57 -17.79 3.46
CA ILE A 56 11.83 -17.09 3.74
C ILE A 56 11.66 -16.19 4.96
N ARG A 57 10.49 -15.55 5.11
CA ARG A 57 10.20 -14.72 6.28
C ARG A 57 10.23 -15.49 7.59
N GLN A 58 9.88 -16.78 7.59
CA GLN A 58 9.90 -17.63 8.79
C GLN A 58 11.33 -18.02 9.21
N ALA A 59 12.32 -17.90 8.33
CA ALA A 59 13.72 -18.13 8.68
C ALA A 59 14.31 -16.99 9.53
N PHE A 60 13.69 -15.81 9.55
CA PHE A 60 14.08 -14.71 10.42
C PHE A 60 13.48 -14.91 11.81
N ILE A 61 14.29 -15.41 12.73
CA ILE A 61 13.88 -15.67 14.11
C ILE A 61 14.54 -14.69 15.09
N ALA A 62 13.84 -14.40 16.18
CA ALA A 62 14.41 -13.67 17.30
C ALA A 62 15.54 -14.49 17.96
N ALA A 63 16.45 -13.82 18.65
CA ALA A 63 17.36 -14.52 19.55
C ALA A 63 16.57 -15.19 20.69
N PRO A 64 17.11 -16.23 21.34
CA PRO A 64 16.49 -16.82 22.53
C PRO A 64 16.15 -15.74 23.57
N LYS A 65 14.98 -15.89 24.21
CA LYS A 65 14.40 -14.93 25.17
C LYS A 65 13.99 -13.56 24.60
N ASN A 66 14.00 -13.38 23.28
CA ASN A 66 13.53 -12.17 22.62
C ASN A 66 12.33 -12.46 21.69
N SER A 67 11.60 -11.41 21.32
CA SER A 67 10.52 -11.45 20.33
C SER A 67 10.76 -10.43 19.22
N LEU A 68 10.31 -10.74 18.01
CA LEU A 68 10.29 -9.77 16.90
C LEU A 68 8.93 -9.05 16.90
N ILE A 69 8.96 -7.73 16.89
CA ILE A 69 7.78 -6.87 16.78
C ILE A 69 7.82 -6.21 15.41
N VAL A 70 6.71 -6.29 14.67
CA VAL A 70 6.56 -5.66 13.36
C VAL A 70 5.49 -4.58 13.47
N ALA A 71 5.85 -3.36 13.06
CA ALA A 71 4.92 -2.25 12.91
C ALA A 71 4.97 -1.77 11.46
N ASP A 72 3.80 -1.65 10.84
CA ASP A 72 3.67 -1.14 9.47
C ASP A 72 2.74 0.07 9.48
N TYR A 73 3.05 1.06 8.64
CA TYR A 73 2.22 2.25 8.53
C TYR A 73 1.03 1.96 7.61
N GLY A 74 -0.16 1.80 8.22
CA GLY A 74 -1.42 1.55 7.50
C GLY A 74 -1.73 2.61 6.44
N GLN A 75 -1.61 2.22 5.16
CA GLN A 75 -1.95 3.04 3.98
C GLN A 75 -1.27 4.42 3.95
N LEU A 76 -0.03 4.51 4.45
CA LEU A 76 0.72 5.78 4.58
C LEU A 76 0.73 6.62 3.29
N GLU A 77 0.99 5.98 2.16
CA GLU A 77 1.09 6.67 0.87
C GLU A 77 -0.22 7.37 0.48
N LEU A 78 -1.37 6.71 0.71
CA LEU A 78 -2.68 7.29 0.44
C LEU A 78 -3.04 8.39 1.44
N ARG A 79 -2.63 8.26 2.71
CA ARG A 79 -2.82 9.31 3.72
C ARG A 79 -2.03 10.56 3.36
N ILE A 80 -0.77 10.40 2.95
CA ILE A 80 0.06 11.52 2.51
C ILE A 80 -0.55 12.15 1.26
N LEU A 81 -1.04 11.36 0.30
CA LEU A 81 -1.70 11.87 -0.89
C LEU A 81 -2.98 12.67 -0.56
N ALA A 82 -3.82 12.17 0.35
CA ALA A 82 -5.02 12.89 0.80
C ALA A 82 -4.65 14.29 1.36
N HIS A 83 -3.62 14.33 2.21
CA HIS A 83 -3.12 15.57 2.80
C HIS A 83 -2.49 16.51 1.76
N LEU A 84 -1.65 15.98 0.87
CA LEU A 84 -0.99 16.78 -0.16
C LEU A 84 -1.96 17.33 -1.19
N ALA A 85 -2.99 16.57 -1.55
CA ALA A 85 -4.05 17.03 -2.45
C ALA A 85 -5.03 17.97 -1.74
N ASP A 86 -5.08 17.94 -0.41
CA ASP A 86 -6.12 18.59 0.40
C ASP A 86 -7.52 18.12 -0.01
N CYS A 87 -7.63 16.81 -0.24
CA CYS A 87 -8.86 16.18 -0.68
C CYS A 87 -9.72 15.85 0.54
N LYS A 88 -10.74 16.68 0.77
CA LYS A 88 -11.58 16.62 1.97
C LYS A 88 -12.23 15.26 2.14
N SER A 89 -12.80 14.73 1.06
CA SER A 89 -13.47 13.43 1.08
C SER A 89 -12.53 12.25 1.37
N MET A 90 -11.26 12.31 0.94
CA MET A 90 -10.26 11.30 1.33
C MET A 90 -9.83 11.46 2.79
N LEU A 91 -9.66 12.69 3.27
CA LEU A 91 -9.32 12.97 4.67
C LEU A 91 -10.42 12.47 5.60
N GLU A 92 -11.68 12.82 5.34
CA GLU A 92 -12.85 12.34 6.08
C GLU A 92 -12.93 10.80 6.09
N ALA A 93 -12.65 10.15 4.95
CA ALA A 93 -12.63 8.69 4.89
C ALA A 93 -11.51 8.05 5.72
N PHE A 94 -10.38 8.74 5.92
CA PHE A 94 -9.30 8.29 6.80
C PHE A 94 -9.55 8.61 8.28
N GLU A 95 -10.21 9.74 8.57
CA GLU A 95 -10.62 10.15 9.92
C GLU A 95 -11.73 9.26 10.47
N ALA A 96 -12.67 8.85 9.62
CA ALA A 96 -13.73 7.92 9.96
C ALA A 96 -13.24 6.51 10.34
N GLY A 97 -11.92 6.25 10.24
CA GLY A 97 -11.34 4.95 10.57
C GLY A 97 -11.61 3.87 9.54
N GLY A 98 -11.23 2.65 9.90
CA GLY A 98 -11.49 1.47 9.10
C GLY A 98 -10.59 1.32 7.88
N ASP A 99 -10.87 0.28 7.11
CA ASP A 99 -10.07 -0.04 5.94
C ASP A 99 -10.52 0.79 4.73
N PHE A 100 -9.65 1.73 4.31
CA PHE A 100 -9.92 2.64 3.20
C PHE A 100 -10.29 1.90 1.89
N HIS A 101 -9.66 0.77 1.60
CA HIS A 101 -9.98 -0.02 0.40
C HIS A 101 -11.36 -0.69 0.49
N SER A 102 -11.80 -1.06 1.69
CA SER A 102 -13.15 -1.59 1.95
C SER A 102 -14.20 -0.51 1.74
N ARG A 103 -13.94 0.73 2.15
CA ARG A 103 -14.82 1.89 1.82
C ARG A 103 -14.92 2.08 0.31
N THR A 104 -13.78 2.01 -0.40
CA THR A 104 -13.81 2.08 -1.86
C THR A 104 -14.59 0.90 -2.47
N ALA A 105 -14.40 -0.33 -1.99
CA ALA A 105 -15.14 -1.50 -2.47
C ALA A 105 -16.65 -1.39 -2.22
N MET A 106 -17.08 -0.92 -1.05
CA MET A 106 -18.48 -0.64 -0.72
C MET A 106 -19.11 0.35 -1.71
N ASN A 107 -18.36 1.37 -2.11
CA ASN A 107 -18.84 2.30 -3.12
C ASN A 107 -18.89 1.64 -4.50
N MET A 108 -17.90 0.81 -4.83
CA MET A 108 -17.77 0.12 -6.12
C MET A 108 -18.87 -0.90 -6.41
N TYR A 109 -19.32 -1.61 -5.38
CA TYR A 109 -20.14 -2.80 -5.54
C TYR A 109 -21.45 -2.67 -4.76
N PRO A 110 -22.62 -2.55 -5.44
CA PRO A 110 -23.91 -2.43 -4.78
C PRO A 110 -24.22 -3.57 -3.81
N HIS A 111 -23.86 -4.81 -4.15
CA HIS A 111 -24.09 -5.97 -3.27
C HIS A 111 -23.28 -5.91 -1.96
N ILE A 112 -22.11 -5.25 -1.95
CA ILE A 112 -21.34 -5.05 -0.71
C ILE A 112 -22.05 -4.04 0.18
N ARG A 113 -22.59 -2.98 -0.41
CA ARG A 113 -23.39 -2.00 0.32
C ARG A 113 -24.64 -2.65 0.92
N GLU A 114 -25.34 -3.48 0.16
CA GLU A 114 -26.50 -4.22 0.64
C GLU A 114 -26.13 -5.16 1.82
N ALA A 115 -25.00 -5.87 1.73
CA ALA A 115 -24.53 -6.73 2.81
C ALA A 115 -24.19 -5.94 4.09
N LEU A 116 -23.65 -4.72 3.96
CA LEU A 116 -23.42 -3.82 5.09
C LEU A 116 -24.74 -3.31 5.69
N GLU A 117 -25.72 -2.95 4.86
CA GLU A 117 -27.04 -2.49 5.30
C GLU A 117 -27.79 -3.59 6.05
N LYS A 118 -27.66 -4.85 5.61
CA LYS A 118 -28.18 -6.04 6.29
C LYS A 118 -27.38 -6.45 7.53
N LYS A 119 -26.27 -5.77 7.84
CA LYS A 119 -25.33 -6.11 8.92
C LYS A 119 -24.76 -7.53 8.83
N GLU A 120 -24.69 -8.08 7.62
CA GLU A 120 -24.05 -9.38 7.35
C GLU A 120 -22.52 -9.28 7.39
N VAL A 121 -21.99 -8.07 7.15
CA VAL A 121 -20.58 -7.75 7.24
C VAL A 121 -20.36 -6.44 8.01
N LEU A 122 -19.16 -6.25 8.56
CA LEU A 122 -18.75 -5.02 9.22
C LEU A 122 -17.67 -4.29 8.43
N LEU A 123 -17.78 -2.97 8.32
CA LEU A 123 -16.75 -2.14 7.70
C LEU A 123 -15.51 -2.01 8.60
N GLU A 124 -15.75 -1.91 9.91
CA GLU A 124 -14.74 -1.77 10.96
C GLU A 124 -15.24 -2.47 12.23
N TRP A 125 -14.30 -2.99 13.02
CA TRP A 125 -14.57 -3.58 14.32
C TRP A 125 -13.34 -3.38 15.21
N HIS A 126 -13.59 -3.04 16.47
CA HIS A 126 -12.56 -2.91 17.50
C HIS A 126 -12.81 -3.98 18.57
N PRO A 127 -11.77 -4.72 19.00
CA PRO A 127 -11.90 -5.70 20.08
C PRO A 127 -12.47 -5.08 21.34
N GLN A 128 -13.49 -5.72 21.89
CA GLN A 128 -14.09 -5.35 23.18
C GLN A 128 -13.65 -6.35 24.26
N PRO A 129 -13.62 -5.94 25.54
CA PRO A 129 -13.34 -6.87 26.63
C PRO A 129 -14.30 -8.07 26.59
N GLY A 130 -13.75 -9.27 26.45
CA GLY A 130 -14.53 -10.52 26.37
C GLY A 130 -14.93 -10.97 24.96
N GLU A 131 -14.60 -10.22 23.91
CA GLU A 131 -14.83 -10.62 22.52
C GLU A 131 -13.50 -10.93 21.79
N ASP A 132 -13.28 -12.21 21.46
CA ASP A 132 -12.09 -12.65 20.74
C ASP A 132 -12.15 -12.39 19.22
N LYS A 133 -13.37 -12.22 18.68
CA LYS A 133 -13.62 -12.09 17.24
C LYS A 133 -14.84 -11.23 16.98
N PRO A 134 -14.94 -10.57 15.81
CA PRO A 134 -16.12 -9.79 15.47
C PRO A 134 -17.37 -10.68 15.36
N PRO A 135 -18.55 -10.16 15.68
CA PRO A 135 -19.81 -10.92 15.65
C PRO A 135 -20.19 -11.35 14.23
N VAL A 136 -19.80 -10.56 13.23
CA VAL A 136 -19.96 -10.86 11.80
C VAL A 136 -18.65 -10.57 11.08
N PRO A 137 -18.37 -11.22 9.93
CA PRO A 137 -17.09 -11.02 9.25
C PRO A 137 -16.88 -9.57 8.82
N LEU A 138 -15.63 -9.13 8.83
CA LEU A 138 -15.28 -7.84 8.26
C LEU A 138 -15.40 -7.89 6.73
N LEU A 139 -15.79 -6.77 6.11
CA LEU A 139 -15.90 -6.62 4.66
C LEU A 139 -14.60 -7.03 3.97
N LYS A 140 -13.44 -6.66 4.55
CA LYS A 140 -12.12 -7.01 4.00
C LYS A 140 -11.89 -8.52 3.90
N ASP A 141 -12.54 -9.30 4.74
CA ASP A 141 -12.40 -10.75 4.83
C ASP A 141 -13.49 -11.44 3.99
N ALA A 142 -14.74 -10.97 4.07
CA ALA A 142 -15.88 -11.51 3.29
C ALA A 142 -15.78 -11.21 1.78
N PHE A 143 -15.36 -9.99 1.42
CA PHE A 143 -15.26 -9.51 0.04
C PHE A 143 -13.81 -9.23 -0.36
N ALA A 144 -12.91 -10.16 -0.04
CA ALA A 144 -11.47 -10.00 -0.23
C ALA A 144 -11.07 -9.74 -1.71
N SER A 145 -11.77 -10.33 -2.68
CA SER A 145 -11.52 -10.14 -4.11
C SER A 145 -11.86 -8.71 -4.56
N GLU A 146 -13.03 -8.22 -4.18
CA GLU A 146 -13.53 -6.88 -4.46
C GLU A 146 -12.68 -5.82 -3.78
N ARG A 147 -12.30 -6.04 -2.52
CA ARG A 147 -11.34 -5.19 -1.81
C ARG A 147 -9.99 -5.15 -2.53
N ARG A 148 -9.49 -6.29 -3.03
CA ARG A 148 -8.22 -6.33 -3.78
C ARG A 148 -8.32 -5.51 -5.08
N LYS A 149 -9.46 -5.56 -5.77
CA LYS A 149 -9.74 -4.73 -6.96
C LYS A 149 -9.76 -3.24 -6.60
N ALA A 150 -10.45 -2.88 -5.51
CA ALA A 150 -10.48 -1.52 -5.00
C ALA A 150 -9.08 -1.02 -4.59
N LYS A 151 -8.28 -1.85 -3.92
CA LYS A 151 -6.87 -1.54 -3.60
C LYS A 151 -6.06 -1.23 -4.86
N MET A 152 -6.14 -2.09 -5.88
CA MET A 152 -5.44 -1.86 -7.14
C MET A 152 -5.88 -0.54 -7.79
N LEU A 153 -7.19 -0.26 -7.81
CA LEU A 153 -7.72 0.99 -8.33
C LEU A 153 -7.12 2.21 -7.61
N ASN A 154 -7.13 2.22 -6.28
CA ASN A 154 -6.65 3.35 -5.48
C ASN A 154 -5.18 3.66 -5.81
N PHE A 155 -4.35 2.63 -5.92
CA PHE A 155 -2.94 2.80 -6.26
C PHE A 155 -2.71 3.15 -7.74
N SER A 156 -3.52 2.64 -8.66
CA SER A 156 -3.48 3.04 -10.07
C SER A 156 -3.79 4.52 -10.25
N ILE A 157 -4.78 5.04 -9.51
CA ILE A 157 -5.13 6.47 -9.51
C ILE A 157 -4.00 7.29 -8.88
N ALA A 158 -3.52 6.88 -7.71
CA ALA A 158 -2.47 7.57 -6.97
C ALA A 158 -1.18 7.76 -7.78
N TYR A 159 -0.73 6.71 -8.46
CA TYR A 159 0.56 6.70 -9.18
C TYR A 159 0.45 7.02 -10.67
N GLU A 160 -0.75 7.31 -11.18
CA GLU A 160 -1.00 7.53 -12.61
C GLU A 160 -0.39 6.47 -13.52
N LYS A 161 -0.25 5.23 -13.03
CA LYS A 161 0.27 4.16 -13.86
C LYS A 161 -0.77 3.84 -14.93
N THR A 162 -0.51 4.33 -16.14
CA THR A 162 -1.21 3.92 -17.35
C THR A 162 -1.08 2.41 -17.51
N PRO A 163 -2.10 1.73 -18.06
CA PRO A 163 -2.18 0.28 -18.03
C PRO A 163 -1.28 -0.32 -19.10
N VAL A 164 0.01 -0.40 -18.79
CA VAL A 164 0.97 -1.21 -19.56
C VAL A 164 1.29 -2.44 -18.70
N GLY A 165 0.67 -3.57 -19.07
CA GLY A 165 0.80 -4.86 -18.38
C GLY A 165 -0.31 -5.13 -17.36
N HIS A 166 -1.30 -5.96 -17.73
CA HIS A 166 -2.42 -6.46 -16.91
C HIS A 166 -3.45 -5.44 -16.38
N GLY A 167 -3.14 -4.14 -16.36
CA GLY A 167 -4.05 -3.09 -15.87
C GLY A 167 -5.23 -2.72 -16.79
N LYS A 168 -5.19 -3.07 -18.09
CA LYS A 168 -6.22 -2.62 -19.07
C LYS A 168 -7.63 -3.07 -18.71
N ILE A 169 -7.77 -4.28 -18.16
CA ILE A 169 -9.07 -4.86 -17.79
C ILE A 169 -9.66 -4.11 -16.58
N TYR A 170 -8.82 -3.84 -15.57
CA TYR A 170 -9.26 -3.16 -14.34
C TYR A 170 -9.49 -1.68 -14.55
N LEU A 171 -8.68 -1.01 -15.37
CA LEU A 171 -8.92 0.37 -15.74
C LEU A 171 -10.18 0.52 -16.58
N LYS A 172 -10.55 -0.43 -17.45
CA LYS A 172 -11.84 -0.37 -18.15
C LYS A 172 -13.02 -0.50 -17.19
N ALA A 173 -12.95 -1.42 -16.22
CA ALA A 173 -13.98 -1.57 -15.19
C ALA A 173 -14.03 -0.35 -14.26
N ALA A 174 -12.87 0.17 -13.86
CA ALA A 174 -12.76 1.34 -13.01
C ALA A 174 -13.14 2.64 -13.72
N LYS A 175 -12.83 2.77 -15.01
CA LYS A 175 -13.22 3.89 -15.86
C LYS A 175 -14.73 3.84 -16.10
N ASN A 176 -15.30 2.68 -16.41
CA ASN A 176 -16.76 2.50 -16.45
C ASN A 176 -17.41 2.82 -15.09
N TYR A 177 -16.75 2.51 -13.97
CA TYR A 177 -17.25 2.83 -12.64
C TYR A 177 -17.15 4.33 -12.32
N LEU A 178 -16.02 4.98 -12.64
CA LEU A 178 -15.79 6.43 -12.55
C LEU A 178 -16.69 7.24 -13.51
N GLU A 179 -17.03 6.67 -14.67
CA GLU A 179 -17.92 7.28 -15.68
C GLU A 179 -19.40 7.10 -15.31
N LYS A 180 -19.80 5.99 -14.67
CA LYS A 180 -21.22 5.72 -14.30
C LYS A 180 -21.62 6.23 -12.92
N LYS A 181 -20.66 6.35 -12.00
CA LYS A 181 -20.81 7.12 -10.78
C LYS A 181 -19.64 8.09 -10.79
N THR A 182 -19.92 9.37 -10.89
CA THR A 182 -19.04 10.39 -10.35
C THR A 182 -18.77 9.99 -8.91
N ASN A 183 -17.71 9.21 -8.69
CA ASN A 183 -17.21 8.97 -7.35
C ASN A 183 -16.54 10.30 -7.02
N GLU A 184 -17.36 11.27 -6.59
CA GLU A 184 -17.01 12.68 -6.41
C GLU A 184 -15.70 12.80 -5.66
N THR A 185 -15.46 11.89 -4.72
CA THR A 185 -14.20 11.70 -3.99
C THR A 185 -12.97 11.62 -4.90
N TYR A 186 -12.99 10.77 -5.93
CA TYR A 186 -11.85 10.58 -6.83
C TYR A 186 -11.76 11.64 -7.93
N ALA A 187 -12.90 12.16 -8.37
CA ALA A 187 -12.93 13.29 -9.31
C ALA A 187 -12.34 14.55 -8.65
N GLU A 188 -12.74 14.83 -7.41
CA GLU A 188 -12.18 15.88 -6.56
C GLU A 188 -10.67 15.67 -6.39
N PHE A 189 -10.25 14.48 -5.94
CA PHE A 189 -8.84 14.15 -5.74
C PHE A 189 -7.98 14.36 -6.99
N LEU A 190 -8.42 13.84 -8.14
CA LEU A 190 -7.68 13.98 -9.40
C LEU A 190 -7.59 15.43 -9.86
N CYS A 191 -8.69 16.19 -9.75
CA CYS A 191 -8.72 17.61 -10.07
C CYS A 191 -7.73 18.39 -9.19
N LEU A 192 -7.75 18.17 -7.88
CA LEU A 192 -6.87 18.82 -6.92
C LEU A 192 -5.40 18.49 -7.18
N LEU A 193 -5.07 17.22 -7.42
CA LEU A 193 -3.71 16.80 -7.77
C LEU A 193 -3.22 17.46 -9.05
N GLN A 194 -4.03 17.46 -10.11
CA GLN A 194 -3.67 18.10 -11.38
C GLN A 194 -3.43 19.60 -11.20
N ASN A 195 -4.29 20.29 -10.43
CA ASN A 195 -4.15 21.72 -10.17
C ASN A 195 -2.89 22.03 -9.35
N ARG A 196 -2.59 21.25 -8.30
CA ARG A 196 -1.36 21.45 -7.51
C ARG A 196 -0.10 21.18 -8.33
N ARG A 197 -0.11 20.17 -9.20
CA ARG A 197 1.01 19.91 -10.11
C ARG A 197 1.23 21.04 -11.09
N LYS A 198 0.17 21.61 -11.69
CA LYS A 198 0.28 22.79 -12.55
C LYS A 198 0.91 23.97 -11.79
N LYS A 199 0.47 24.20 -10.54
CA LYS A 199 1.01 25.26 -9.68
C LYS A 199 2.49 25.06 -9.34
N HIS A 200 2.90 23.83 -9.03
CA HIS A 200 4.30 23.51 -8.69
C HIS A 200 5.24 23.43 -9.90
N ARG A 201 4.71 23.23 -11.12
CA ARG A 201 5.53 23.26 -12.34
C ARG A 201 6.18 24.63 -12.59
N HIS A 202 5.63 25.70 -12.00
CA HIS A 202 6.13 27.06 -12.13
C HIS A 202 6.96 27.56 -10.94
N THR A 203 7.00 26.83 -9.82
CA THR A 203 7.81 27.21 -8.66
C THR A 203 9.11 26.43 -8.66
N THR A 204 10.16 27.04 -9.19
CA THR A 204 11.54 26.61 -8.96
C THR A 204 11.86 26.78 -7.48
N THR A 205 12.39 25.72 -6.90
CA THR A 205 13.15 25.69 -5.64
C THR A 205 12.32 25.37 -4.37
N VAL A 206 12.75 24.31 -3.68
CA VAL A 206 12.55 23.96 -2.25
C VAL A 206 11.41 23.02 -1.81
N ASN A 207 10.17 23.04 -2.33
CA ASN A 207 9.11 22.13 -1.81
C ASN A 207 9.10 20.71 -2.43
N LYS A 208 10.27 20.15 -2.67
CA LYS A 208 10.46 18.94 -3.50
C LYS A 208 10.30 17.61 -2.76
N THR A 209 10.39 17.56 -1.44
CA THR A 209 10.51 16.27 -0.75
C THR A 209 9.27 15.40 -0.85
N VAL A 210 8.10 15.84 -0.41
CA VAL A 210 6.98 14.87 -0.29
C VAL A 210 6.40 14.47 -1.66
N PHE A 211 6.30 15.42 -2.60
CA PHE A 211 5.71 15.16 -3.91
C PHE A 211 6.61 14.28 -4.79
N GLN A 212 7.93 14.49 -4.76
CA GLN A 212 8.90 13.78 -5.59
C GLN A 212 9.26 12.40 -5.01
N VAL A 213 9.15 12.24 -3.69
CA VAL A 213 9.33 10.95 -2.99
C VAL A 213 8.20 9.96 -3.29
N ILE A 214 6.96 10.44 -3.44
CA ILE A 214 5.80 9.59 -3.70
C ILE A 214 5.51 9.48 -5.20
N LEU A 215 5.78 10.52 -5.99
CA LEU A 215 5.48 10.54 -7.43
C LEU A 215 6.74 10.77 -8.28
N PRO A 216 7.73 9.85 -8.28
CA PRO A 216 8.94 10.05 -9.07
C PRO A 216 8.75 9.91 -10.59
N PHE A 217 7.58 9.46 -11.08
CA PHE A 217 7.38 9.09 -12.49
C PHE A 217 6.28 9.88 -13.21
N THR A 218 6.42 11.20 -13.37
CA THR A 218 5.53 11.93 -14.30
C THR A 218 6.20 13.06 -15.08
N THR A 219 7.45 13.43 -14.81
CA THR A 219 8.11 14.52 -15.54
C THR A 219 8.67 14.12 -16.91
N ALA A 220 8.75 12.83 -17.25
CA ALA A 220 9.35 12.36 -18.50
C ALA A 220 8.35 12.05 -19.64
N ALA A 221 7.03 12.11 -19.42
CA ALA A 221 6.03 11.61 -20.39
C ALA A 221 5.16 12.69 -21.07
N ILE A 222 5.44 13.98 -20.88
CA ILE A 222 4.65 15.09 -21.47
C ILE A 222 5.53 15.98 -22.39
N THR A 223 6.75 15.56 -22.71
CA THR A 223 7.63 16.21 -23.69
C THR A 223 8.02 15.23 -24.79
N SER A 224 7.05 14.88 -25.63
CA SER A 224 7.26 14.36 -27.00
C SER A 224 5.95 14.47 -27.76
#